data_AF-X1QXZ7-F1
#
_entry.id   AF-X1QXZ7-F1
#
_cell.length_a   1.000
_cell.length_b   1.000
_cell.length_c   1.000
_cell.angle_alpha   90.00
_cell.angle_beta   90.00
_cell.angle_gamma   90.00
#
_symmetry.space_group_name_H-M   'P 1'
#
loop_
_entity.id
_entity.type
_entity.pdbx_description
1 polymer ?
#
loop_
_entity_poly.entity_id
_entity_poly.type
_entity_poly.pdbx_seq_one_letter_code
_entity_poly.pdbx_strand_id
1 'polypeptide(L)' 'RVSIRAVKDTIERGYDQDLRAGCYMESDAFAICIASEDVREGMGAFLEKRKAEFKGELLSG' A
#
# COMPACT_ATOMS: atom_id res chain seq x y z
N ARG A 1 -2.32 5.32 10.61
CA ARG A 1 -1.35 5.07 9.50
C ARG A 1 -1.25 3.55 9.28
N VAL A 2 -2.14 2.97 8.47
CA VAL A 2 -2.22 1.51 8.33
C VAL A 2 -1.30 0.98 7.23
N SER A 3 -1.13 1.73 6.14
CA SER A 3 -0.24 1.41 5.02
C SER A 3 1.23 1.28 5.43
N ILE A 4 1.73 2.15 6.31
CA ILE A 4 3.10 2.04 6.84
C ILE A 4 3.30 0.77 7.67
N ARG A 5 2.26 0.32 8.39
CA ARG A 5 2.33 -0.91 9.18
C ARG A 5 2.30 -2.15 8.29
N ALA A 6 1.43 -2.17 7.28
CA ALA A 6 1.37 -3.26 6.30
C ALA A 6 2.69 -3.42 5.52
N VAL A 7 3.31 -2.31 5.10
CA VAL A 7 4.62 -2.34 4.44
C VAL A 7 5.70 -2.93 5.34
N LYS A 8 5.77 -2.49 6.61
CA LYS A 8 6.76 -3.01 7.55
C LYS A 8 6.59 -4.51 7.80
N ASP A 9 5.37 -4.97 8.04
CA ASP A 9 5.07 -6.38 8.28
C ASP A 9 5.38 -7.25 7.04
N THR A 10 5.20 -6.71 5.83
CA THR A 10 5.54 -7.40 4.57
C THR A 10 7.05 -7.56 4.40
N ILE A 11 7.83 -6.52 4.71
CA ILE A 11 9.30 -6.56 4.65
C ILE A 11 9.86 -7.58 5.65
N GLU A 12 9.35 -7.58 6.89
CA GLU A 12 9.81 -8.52 7.93
C GLU A 12 9.49 -9.98 7.57
N ARG A 13 8.37 -10.25 6.89
CA ARG A 13 7.96 -11.61 6.51
C ARG A 13 8.53 -12.08 5.17
N GLY A 14 8.86 -11.17 4.26
CA GLY A 14 9.42 -11.48 2.94
C GLY A 14 10.92 -11.76 2.95
N TYR A 15 11.65 -11.32 3.98
CA TYR A 15 13.12 -11.42 4.05
C TYR A 15 13.66 -12.86 3.96
N ASP A 16 12.89 -13.84 4.45
CA ASP A 16 13.29 -15.25 4.51
C ASP A 16 12.55 -16.13 3.48
N GLN A 17 11.90 -15.52 2.50
CA GLN A 17 11.10 -16.22 1.48
C GLN A 17 11.83 -16.30 0.15
N ASP A 18 11.59 -17.38 -0.60
CA ASP A 18 12.05 -17.50 -1.99
C ASP A 18 11.55 -16.31 -2.82
N LEU A 19 12.36 -15.84 -3.77
CA LEU A 19 12.07 -14.65 -4.57
C LEU A 19 10.66 -14.67 -5.19
N ARG A 20 10.17 -15.84 -5.63
CA ARG A 20 8.80 -15.95 -6.14
C ARG A 20 7.75 -15.70 -5.06
N ALA A 21 7.93 -16.29 -3.88
CA ALA A 21 7.02 -16.11 -2.76
C ALA A 21 7.03 -14.66 -2.26
N GLY A 22 8.21 -14.02 -2.20
CA GLY A 22 8.35 -12.59 -1.91
C GLY A 22 7.58 -11.71 -2.89
N CYS A 23 7.71 -11.92 -4.20
CA CYS A 23 6.96 -11.17 -5.21
C CYS A 23 5.44 -11.33 -5.10
N TYR A 24 4.94 -12.54 -4.80
CA TYR A 24 3.50 -12.75 -4.57
C TYR A 24 3.02 -12.00 -3.33
N MET A 25 3.78 -12.04 -2.24
CA MET A 25 3.45 -11.32 -1.00
C MET A 25 3.46 -9.80 -1.21
N GLU A 26 4.42 -9.27 -1.95
CA GLU A 26 4.47 -7.84 -2.30
C GLU A 26 3.28 -7.44 -3.18
N SER A 27 2.88 -8.28 -4.13
CA SER A 27 1.70 -8.00 -4.97
C SER A 27 0.41 -7.94 -4.15
N ASP A 28 0.22 -8.84 -3.19
CA ASP A 28 -0.95 -8.85 -2.30
C ASP A 28 -0.94 -7.66 -1.34
N ALA A 29 0.21 -7.37 -0.73
CA ALA A 29 0.38 -6.20 0.14
C ALA A 29 0.16 -4.89 -0.62
N PHE A 30 0.62 -4.82 -1.88
CA PHE A 30 0.36 -3.70 -2.77
C PHE A 30 -1.12 -3.57 -3.07
N ALA A 31 -1.81 -4.67 -3.41
CA ALA A 31 -3.25 -4.67 -3.66
C ALA A 31 -4.06 -4.13 -2.46
N ILE A 32 -3.68 -4.51 -1.24
CA ILE A 32 -4.29 -4.00 -0.01
C ILE A 32 -4.01 -2.50 0.18
N CYS A 33 -2.79 -2.04 -0.14
CA CYS A 33 -2.45 -0.62 -0.06
C CYS A 33 -3.22 0.22 -1.09
N ILE A 34 -3.40 -0.27 -2.32
CA ILE A 34 -4.14 0.46 -3.37
C ILE A 34 -5.65 0.48 -3.16
N ALA A 35 -6.19 -0.44 -2.35
CA ALA A 35 -7.61 -0.49 -2.03
C ALA A 35 -8.08 0.67 -1.12
N SER A 36 -7.16 1.46 -0.56
CA SER A 36 -7.49 2.64 0.24
C SER A 36 -7.91 3.84 -0.62
N GLU A 37 -8.86 4.65 -0.13
CA GLU A 37 -9.23 5.92 -0.79
C GLU A 37 -8.03 6.86 -0.93
N ASP A 38 -7.08 6.76 0.00
CA ASP A 38 -5.83 7.52 0.00
C ASP A 38 -4.97 7.28 -1.25
N VAL A 39 -5.00 6.08 -1.84
CA VAL A 39 -4.23 5.82 -3.07
C VAL A 39 -4.89 6.47 -4.29
N ARG A 40 -6.23 6.48 -4.35
CA ARG A 40 -6.96 7.16 -5.42
C ARG A 40 -6.72 8.67 -5.37
N GLU A 41 -6.79 9.26 -4.18
CA GLU A 41 -6.52 10.68 -3.96
C GLU A 41 -5.05 11.03 -4.20
N GLY A 42 -4.11 10.21 -3.72
CA GLY A 42 -2.68 10.38 -3.98
C GLY A 42 -2.31 10.32 -5.46
N MET A 43 -2.85 9.35 -6.21
CA MET A 43 -2.64 9.24 -7.66
C MET A 43 -3.30 10.39 -8.43
N GLY A 44 -4.53 10.75 -8.08
CA GLY A 44 -5.22 11.88 -8.70
C GLY A 44 -4.48 13.19 -8.48
N ALA A 45 -4.10 13.48 -7.24
CA ALA A 45 -3.33 14.67 -6.90
C ALA A 45 -1.96 14.70 -7.59
N PHE A 46 -1.29 13.55 -7.76
CA PHE A 46 -0.04 13.45 -8.51
C PHE A 46 -0.21 13.81 -9.99
N LEU A 47 -1.24 13.27 -10.65
CA LEU A 47 -1.54 13.58 -12.05
C LEU A 47 -1.94 15.05 -12.24
N GLU A 48 -2.71 15.60 -11.29
CA GLU A 48 -3.17 16.99 -11.28
C GLU A 48 -2.12 17.99 -10.75
N LYS A 49 -0.95 17.50 -10.31
CA LYS A 49 0.14 18.30 -9.70
C LYS A 49 -0.31 19.18 -8.53
N ARG A 50 -1.28 18.70 -7.75
CA ARG A 50 -1.78 19.35 -6.54
C ARG A 50 -1.31 18.59 -5.29
N LYS A 51 -1.46 19.20 -4.12
CA LYS A 51 -1.18 18.54 -2.86
C LYS A 51 -2.30 17.53 -2.57
N ALA A 52 -1.92 16.29 -2.28
CA ALA A 52 -2.86 15.23 -1.90
C ALA A 52 -3.36 15.40 -0.47
N GLU A 53 -4.64 15.16 -0.23
CA GLU A 53 -5.24 15.15 1.10
C GLU A 53 -5.49 13.72 1.59
N PHE A 54 -4.49 13.14 2.24
CA PHE A 54 -4.60 11.80 2.81
C PHE A 54 -5.44 11.81 4.10
N LYS A 55 -6.48 10.98 4.15
CA LYS A 55 -7.35 10.82 5.33
C LYS A 55 -6.89 9.68 6.24
N GLY A 56 -6.08 8.75 5.74
CA GLY A 56 -5.50 7.67 6.55
C GLY A 56 -6.45 6.50 6.83
N GLU A 57 -7.59 6.44 6.13
CA GLU A 57 -8.63 5.43 6.30
C GLU A 57 -8.52 4.35 5.21
N LEU A 58 -8.39 3.09 5.64
CA LEU A 58 -8.68 1.95 4.79
C LEU A 58 -10.20 1.77 4.78
N LEU A 59 -10.79 1.57 3.60
CA LEU A 59 -12.15 1.07 3.47
C LEU A 59 -12.21 -0.31 4.14
N SER A 60 -12.58 -0.36 5.42
CA SER A 60 -12.97 -1.61 6.05
C SER A 60 -14.41 -1.90 5.62
N GLY A 61 -14.53 -2.62 4.51
CA GLY A 61 -15.73 -3.33 4.10
C GLY A 61 -15.40 -4.81 4.03
#